data_AF-B8D371-F1
#
_entry.id   AF-B8D371-F1
#
_cell.length_a   1.000
_cell.length_b   1.000
_cell.length_c   1.000
_cell.angle_alpha   90.00
_cell.angle_beta   90.00
_cell.angle_gamma   90.00
#
_symmetry.space_group_name_H-M   'P 1'
#
loop_
_entity.id
_entity.type
_entity.pdbx_description
1 polymer ?
#
loop_
_entity_poly.entity_id
_entity_poly.type
_entity_poly.pdbx_seq_one_letter_code
_entity_poly.pdbx_strand_id
1 'polypeptide(L)'
;MISNLAEFLKRYGFTPVVYDNIIRVFDEELPVYIEIKLDTGKIYTSIGFTNELREVFDEMSSSGEDVEEAVDEALSRLNECALLVKKWAESRNLITIFELREGSAELLSLVEEYMEGLNE
;
A
#
# COMPACT_ATOMS: atom_id res chain seq x y z
N MET A 1 -4.05 0.04 -20.98
CA MET A 1 -2.80 0.45 -20.29
C MET A 1 -2.82 0.00 -18.84
N ILE A 2 -3.87 0.35 -18.10
CA ILE A 2 -4.05 -0.09 -16.70
C ILE A 2 -4.12 -1.61 -16.53
N SER A 3 -4.84 -2.31 -17.41
CA SER A 3 -4.91 -3.78 -17.40
C SER A 3 -3.53 -4.43 -17.60
N ASN A 4 -2.66 -3.82 -18.41
CA ASN A 4 -1.30 -4.33 -18.64
C ASN A 4 -0.40 -4.15 -17.40
N LEU A 5 -0.61 -3.09 -16.61
CA LEU A 5 0.10 -2.90 -15.34
C LEU A 5 -0.42 -3.90 -14.31
N ALA A 6 -1.73 -4.09 -14.19
CA ALA A 6 -2.31 -5.09 -13.30
C ALA A 6 -1.80 -6.51 -13.61
N GLU A 7 -1.78 -6.92 -14.89
CA GLU A 7 -1.20 -8.20 -15.31
C GLU A 7 0.29 -8.31 -15.03
N PHE A 8 1.03 -7.20 -15.16
CA PHE A 8 2.45 -7.17 -14.81
C PHE A 8 2.66 -7.43 -13.32
N LEU A 9 1.92 -6.75 -12.44
CA LEU A 9 2.01 -6.92 -10.99
C LEU A 9 1.61 -8.33 -10.54
N LYS A 10 0.59 -8.94 -11.18
CA LYS A 10 0.20 -10.33 -10.92
C LYS A 10 1.33 -11.35 -11.14
N ARG A 11 2.24 -11.08 -12.09
CA ARG A 11 3.40 -11.97 -12.34
C ARG A 11 4.42 -11.95 -11.21
N TYR A 12 4.36 -10.95 -10.34
CA TYR A 12 5.21 -10.80 -9.16
C TYR A 12 4.47 -11.15 -7.86
N GLY A 13 3.31 -11.81 -7.94
CA GLY A 13 2.58 -12.31 -6.76
C GLY A 13 1.52 -11.36 -6.20
N PHE A 14 1.42 -10.13 -6.70
CA PHE A 14 0.42 -9.18 -6.20
C PHE A 14 -0.99 -9.46 -6.73
N THR A 15 -2.01 -9.10 -5.95
CA THR A 15 -3.43 -9.24 -6.32
C THR A 15 -4.08 -7.87 -6.57
N PRO A 16 -3.80 -7.20 -7.71
CA PRO A 16 -4.37 -5.88 -8.00
C PRO A 16 -5.88 -5.94 -8.26
N VAL A 17 -6.59 -4.99 -7.65
CA VAL A 17 -7.99 -4.68 -7.93
C VAL A 17 -8.04 -3.42 -8.80
N VAL A 18 -8.76 -3.48 -9.92
CA VAL A 18 -8.80 -2.40 -10.92
C VAL A 18 -10.14 -1.67 -10.86
N TYR A 19 -10.08 -0.34 -10.75
CA TYR A 19 -11.22 0.57 -10.71
C TYR A 19 -11.03 1.67 -11.75
N ASP A 20 -11.68 1.58 -12.91
CA ASP A 20 -11.58 2.55 -14.01
C ASP A 20 -10.11 2.91 -14.38
N ASN A 21 -9.58 4.01 -13.83
CA ASN A 21 -8.20 4.49 -14.01
C ASN A 21 -7.28 4.32 -12.79
N ILE A 22 -7.70 3.56 -11.78
CA ILE A 22 -6.99 3.29 -10.53
C ILE A 22 -6.76 1.78 -10.38
N ILE A 23 -5.59 1.40 -9.87
CA ILE A 23 -5.29 0.07 -9.36
C ILE A 23 -5.05 0.20 -7.87
N ARG A 24 -5.64 -0.67 -7.07
CA ARG A 24 -5.26 -0.88 -5.67
C ARG A 24 -4.64 -2.24 -5.50
N VAL A 25 -3.50 -2.31 -4.85
CA VAL A 25 -2.88 -3.57 -4.42
C VAL A 25 -2.88 -3.54 -2.90
N PHE A 26 -3.69 -4.40 -2.30
CA PHE A 26 -3.80 -4.53 -0.86
C PHE A 26 -2.66 -5.39 -0.31
N ASP A 27 -2.27 -5.08 0.91
CA ASP A 27 -1.51 -6.01 1.73
C ASP A 27 -2.38 -7.24 2.09
N GLU A 28 -1.73 -8.36 2.42
CA GLU A 28 -2.43 -9.63 2.68
C GLU A 28 -2.98 -9.70 4.11
N GLU A 29 -2.37 -9.00 5.05
CA GLU A 29 -2.68 -9.09 6.49
C GLU A 29 -3.36 -7.83 6.99
N LEU A 30 -2.88 -6.67 6.52
CA LEU A 30 -3.42 -5.39 6.93
C LEU A 30 -4.32 -4.77 5.85
N PRO A 31 -5.37 -4.03 6.22
CA PRO A 31 -6.22 -3.32 5.27
C PRO A 31 -5.56 -2.02 4.78
N VAL A 32 -4.26 -2.12 4.45
CA VAL A 32 -3.45 -1.09 3.81
C VAL A 32 -3.24 -1.46 2.34
N TYR A 33 -3.00 -0.48 1.50
CA TYR A 33 -2.85 -0.70 0.07
C TYR A 33 -1.96 0.37 -0.56
N ILE A 34 -1.40 0.02 -1.71
CA ILE A 34 -0.83 0.99 -2.64
C ILE A 34 -1.87 1.32 -3.71
N GLU A 35 -2.18 2.60 -3.85
CA GLU A 35 -3.03 3.12 -4.91
C GLU A 35 -2.17 3.62 -6.06
N ILE A 36 -2.51 3.19 -7.27
CA ILE A 36 -1.80 3.53 -8.49
C ILE A 36 -2.80 4.12 -9.46
N LYS A 37 -2.71 5.43 -9.70
CA LYS A 37 -3.59 6.15 -10.62
C LYS A 37 -2.86 6.48 -11.91
N LEU A 38 -3.47 6.16 -13.04
CA LEU A 38 -2.95 6.52 -14.35
C LEU A 38 -3.71 7.75 -14.87
N ASP A 39 -2.97 8.79 -15.20
CA ASP A 39 -3.51 10.00 -15.83
C ASP A 39 -2.55 10.51 -16.90
N THR A 40 -3.01 10.58 -18.14
CA THR A 40 -2.37 11.26 -19.29
C THR A 40 -0.83 11.24 -19.28
N GLY A 41 -0.24 10.05 -19.46
CA GLY A 41 1.21 9.87 -19.53
C GLY A 41 1.94 9.91 -18.19
N LYS A 42 1.20 10.04 -17.08
CA LYS A 42 1.71 10.01 -15.71
C LYS A 42 1.14 8.83 -14.94
N ILE A 43 1.91 8.40 -13.96
CA ILE A 43 1.49 7.45 -12.95
C ILE A 43 1.72 8.06 -11.57
N TYR A 44 0.67 8.04 -10.76
CA TYR A 44 0.68 8.51 -9.39
C TYR A 44 0.59 7.29 -8.49
N THR A 45 1.43 7.24 -7.47
CA THR A 45 1.48 6.11 -6.55
C THR A 45 1.49 6.64 -5.12
N SER A 46 0.54 6.19 -4.30
CA SER A 46 0.41 6.56 -2.89
C SER A 46 0.08 5.34 -2.04
N ILE A 47 0.36 5.42 -0.74
CA ILE A 47 -0.09 4.42 0.24
C ILE A 47 -1.38 4.94 0.86
N GLY A 48 -2.34 4.05 1.05
CA GLY A 48 -3.58 4.33 1.77
C GLY A 48 -4.00 3.13 2.61
N PHE A 49 -5.04 3.33 3.41
CA PHE A 49 -5.59 2.30 4.28
C PHE A 49 -7.10 2.49 4.44
N THR A 50 -7.80 1.43 4.82
CA THR A 50 -9.25 1.50 5.06
C THR A 50 -9.54 1.87 6.51
N ASN A 51 -10.80 2.20 6.79
CA ASN A 51 -11.26 2.50 8.15
C ASN A 51 -11.26 1.26 9.07
N GLU A 52 -11.06 0.06 8.52
CA GLU A 52 -11.05 -1.21 9.27
C GLU A 52 -9.69 -1.45 9.94
N LEU A 53 -8.66 -0.65 9.63
CA LEU A 53 -7.31 -0.83 10.14
C LEU A 53 -7.23 -0.92 11.66
N ARG A 54 -8.00 -0.09 12.36
CA ARG A 54 -8.01 -0.11 13.83
C ARG A 54 -8.63 -1.37 14.40
N GLU A 55 -9.68 -1.88 13.78
CA GLU A 55 -10.32 -3.14 14.19
C GLU A 55 -9.34 -4.31 14.02
N VAL A 56 -8.58 -4.32 12.91
CA VAL A 56 -7.53 -5.32 12.67
C VAL A 56 -6.41 -5.22 13.70
N PHE A 57 -5.97 -4.01 14.07
CA PHE A 57 -4.96 -3.84 15.14
C PHE A 57 -5.44 -4.41 16.48
N ASP A 58 -6.71 -4.20 16.84
CA ASP A 58 -7.30 -4.78 18.07
C ASP A 58 -7.33 -6.31 18.04
N GLU A 59 -7.67 -6.90 16.90
CA GLU A 59 -7.66 -8.36 16.71
C GLU A 59 -6.25 -8.95 16.81
N MET A 60 -5.27 -8.30 16.18
CA MET A 60 -3.86 -8.70 16.22
C MET A 60 -3.29 -8.62 17.63
N SER A 61 -3.49 -7.48 18.30
CA SER A 61 -3.04 -7.27 19.68
C SER A 61 -3.67 -8.29 20.64
N SER A 62 -4.98 -8.55 20.49
CA SER A 62 -5.69 -9.57 21.29
C SER A 62 -5.18 -10.99 21.06
N SER A 63 -4.66 -11.26 19.87
CA SER A 63 -4.07 -12.54 19.48
C SER A 63 -2.57 -12.66 19.86
N GLY A 64 -1.98 -11.57 20.35
CA GLY A 64 -0.56 -11.48 20.72
C GLY A 64 0.37 -11.27 19.54
N GLU A 65 -0.15 -10.83 18.40
CA GLU A 65 0.64 -10.44 17.21
C GLU A 65 1.20 -9.02 17.39
N ASP A 66 2.39 -8.77 16.83
CA ASP A 66 3.05 -7.48 16.90
C ASP A 66 2.56 -6.56 15.78
N VAL A 67 1.81 -5.54 16.15
CA VAL A 67 1.23 -4.56 15.22
C VAL A 67 2.31 -3.73 14.53
N GLU A 68 3.38 -3.35 15.25
CA GLU A 68 4.47 -2.56 14.67
C GLU A 68 5.21 -3.38 13.61
N GLU A 69 5.54 -4.63 13.93
CA GLU A 69 6.18 -5.56 12.98
C GLU A 69 5.31 -5.76 11.73
N ALA A 70 4.01 -6.02 11.90
CA ALA A 70 3.09 -6.19 10.78
C ALA A 70 2.99 -4.96 9.87
N VAL A 71 2.97 -3.75 10.45
CA VAL A 71 2.96 -2.52 9.66
C VAL A 71 4.27 -2.31 8.91
N ASP A 72 5.42 -2.59 9.55
CA ASP A 72 6.72 -2.50 8.89
C ASP A 72 6.84 -3.49 7.72
N GLU A 73 6.36 -4.72 7.90
CA GLU A 73 6.32 -5.71 6.84
C GLU A 73 5.40 -5.28 5.69
N ALA A 74 4.20 -4.80 5.98
CA ALA A 74 3.27 -4.31 4.97
C ALA A 74 3.86 -3.14 4.18
N LEU A 75 4.47 -2.17 4.86
CA LEU A 75 5.17 -1.05 4.21
C LEU A 75 6.31 -1.52 3.31
N SER A 76 7.06 -2.54 3.73
CA SER A 76 8.12 -3.14 2.92
C SER A 76 7.56 -3.75 1.63
N ARG A 77 6.48 -4.55 1.72
CA ARG A 77 5.79 -5.16 0.57
C ARG A 77 5.21 -4.11 -0.38
N LEU A 78 4.55 -3.07 0.16
CA LEU A 78 4.01 -1.97 -0.65
C LEU A 78 5.13 -1.19 -1.36
N ASN A 79 6.27 -0.97 -0.71
CA ASN A 79 7.42 -0.32 -1.34
C ASN A 79 8.01 -1.16 -2.47
N GLU A 80 8.06 -2.49 -2.33
CA GLU A 80 8.45 -3.38 -3.42
C GLU A 80 7.50 -3.25 -4.62
N CYS A 81 6.19 -3.24 -4.37
CA CYS A 81 5.19 -3.01 -5.41
C CYS A 81 5.42 -1.65 -6.10
N ALA A 82 5.67 -0.59 -5.34
CA ALA A 82 5.96 0.74 -5.87
C ALA A 82 7.19 0.75 -6.81
N LEU A 83 8.25 0.02 -6.44
CA LEU A 83 9.45 -0.12 -7.26
C LEU A 83 9.17 -0.87 -8.57
N LEU A 84 8.31 -1.89 -8.55
CA LEU A 84 7.88 -2.59 -9.75
C LEU A 84 7.05 -1.68 -10.67
N VAL A 85 6.14 -0.90 -10.10
CA VAL A 85 5.36 0.12 -10.83
C VAL A 85 6.30 1.12 -11.49
N LYS A 86 7.32 1.60 -10.77
CA LYS A 86 8.33 2.52 -11.30
C LYS A 86 9.04 1.94 -12.51
N LYS A 87 9.60 0.73 -12.38
CA LYS A 87 10.30 0.03 -13.48
C LYS A 87 9.39 -0.15 -14.70
N TRP A 88 8.13 -0.52 -14.47
CA TRP A 88 7.15 -0.68 -15.54
C TRP A 88 6.85 0.63 -16.27
N ALA A 89 6.73 1.73 -15.52
CA ALA A 89 6.47 3.06 -16.04
C ALA A 89 7.66 3.64 -16.82
N GLU A 90 8.87 3.49 -16.29
CA GLU A 90 10.13 3.91 -16.93
C GLU A 90 10.30 3.24 -18.30
N SER A 91 10.05 1.92 -18.40
CA SER A 91 10.12 1.18 -19.67
C SER A 91 9.11 1.64 -20.74
N ARG A 92 8.17 2.52 -20.37
CA ARG A 92 7.11 3.06 -21.23
C ARG A 92 7.18 4.58 -21.38
N ASN A 93 8.25 5.21 -20.90
CA ASN A 93 8.43 6.67 -20.91
C ASN A 93 7.27 7.42 -20.21
N LEU A 94 6.71 6.84 -19.14
CA LEU A 94 5.70 7.51 -18.31
C LEU A 94 6.39 8.31 -17.21
N ILE A 95 5.83 9.47 -16.88
CA ILE A 95 6.30 10.28 -15.75
C ILE A 95 5.76 9.66 -14.46
N THR A 96 6.64 9.43 -13.49
CA THR A 96 6.25 8.83 -12.22
C THR A 96 6.23 9.84 -11.09
N ILE A 97 5.14 9.86 -10.32
CA ILE A 97 4.96 10.68 -9.12
C ILE A 97 4.66 9.73 -7.97
N PHE A 98 5.57 9.65 -6.99
CA PHE A 98 5.49 8.73 -5.86
C PHE A 98 5.35 9.53 -4.56
N GLU A 99 4.19 9.40 -3.93
CA GLU A 99 3.80 10.06 -2.67
C GLU A 99 3.70 9.01 -1.55
N LEU A 100 4.69 8.10 -1.48
CA LEU A 100 4.70 7.01 -0.51
C LEU A 100 4.98 7.49 0.91
N ARG A 101 5.84 8.51 1.05
CA ARG A 101 6.30 9.01 2.35
C ARG A 101 5.17 9.55 3.21
N GLU A 102 4.22 10.23 2.59
CA GLU A 102 3.06 10.81 3.29
C GLU A 102 2.18 9.71 3.84
N GLY A 103 1.75 8.76 3.00
CA GLY A 103 0.95 7.62 3.44
C GLY A 103 1.67 6.71 4.46
N SER A 104 2.99 6.52 4.34
CA SER A 104 3.78 5.81 5.35
C SER A 104 3.80 6.55 6.69
N ALA A 105 4.00 7.88 6.68
CA ALA A 105 4.04 8.67 7.90
C ALA A 105 2.67 8.70 8.60
N GLU A 106 1.59 8.81 7.83
CA GLU A 106 0.22 8.71 8.35
C GLU A 106 -0.03 7.35 9.01
N LEU A 107 0.35 6.26 8.35
CA LEU A 107 0.19 4.91 8.90
C LEU A 107 0.99 4.71 10.19
N LEU A 108 2.26 5.12 10.21
CA LEU A 108 3.10 5.03 11.41
C LEU A 108 2.56 5.87 12.57
N SER A 109 2.05 7.08 12.29
CA SER A 109 1.42 7.92 13.31
C SER A 109 0.18 7.25 13.93
N LEU A 110 -0.58 6.50 13.14
CA LEU A 110 -1.74 5.74 13.64
C LEU A 110 -1.32 4.57 14.54
N VAL A 111 -0.21 3.90 14.20
CA VAL A 111 0.37 2.85 15.05
C VAL A 111 0.84 3.44 16.37
N GLU A 112 1.57 4.56 16.34
CA GLU A 112 2.03 5.25 17.55
C GLU A 112 0.84 5.63 18.45
N GLU A 113 -0.20 6.27 17.90
CA GLU A 113 -1.42 6.62 18.64
C GLU A 113 -2.13 5.38 19.23
N TYR A 114 -2.19 4.30 18.46
CA TYR A 114 -2.79 3.04 18.90
C TYR A 114 -2.03 2.43 20.08
N MET A 115 -0.70 2.36 19.99
CA MET A 115 0.17 1.79 21.02
C MET A 115 0.19 2.64 22.29
N GLU A 116 0.15 3.97 22.18
CA GLU A 116 -0.01 4.86 23.33
C GLU A 116 -1.34 4.58 24.06
N GLY A 117 -2.43 4.40 23.32
CA GLY A 117 -3.76 4.10 23.89
C GLY A 117 -3.89 2.74 24.58
N LEU A 118 -3.04 1.76 24.25
CA LEU A 118 -2.99 0.46 24.95
C LEU A 118 -2.29 0.54 26.32
N ASN A 119 -1.47 1.58 26.53
CA ASN A 119 -0.67 1.75 27.74
C ASN A 119 -1.35 2.65 28.80
N GLU A 120 -2.54 3.19 28.50
CA GLU A 120 -3.38 3.99 29.41
C GLU A 120 -4.45 3.15 30.13
#